data_AF-A0A7S2GEB2-F1
#
_entry.id   AF-A0A7S2GEB2-F1
#
_cell.length_a   1.000
_cell.length_b   1.000
_cell.length_c   1.000
_cell.angle_alpha   90.00
_cell.angle_beta   90.00
_cell.angle_gamma   90.00
#
_symmetry.space_group_name_H-M   'P 1'
#
loop_
_entity.id
_entity.type
_entity.pdbx_description
1 polymer ?
#
loop_
_entity_poly.entity_id
_entity_poly.type
_entity_poly.pdbx_seq_one_letter_code
_entity_poly.pdbx_strand_id
1 'polypeptide(L)'
;MWYEKQDDAQKISKDSCCIDLAVKNMPVTFPEGVTADPDLEDVCRGLLEKDPRIRLGSENPNEIRQHTYFKNAKIGLIEMEQVPPPFIPGKDINTQSQQDIGEFDEDTSKVTDDDDSALQSWNFVSSSAFNREVIAFLENRELQELDSATTPEKNGSCCIVC
;
A
#
# COMPACT_ATOMS: atom_id res chain seq x y z
N MET A 1 -25.41 -29.74 10.95
CA MET A 1 -24.60 -28.52 10.88
C MET A 1 -24.41 -28.08 9.42
N TRP A 2 -25.50 -27.72 8.74
CA TRP A 2 -25.49 -27.23 7.34
C TRP A 2 -26.32 -25.93 7.20
N TYR A 3 -26.71 -25.33 8.33
CA TYR A 3 -27.67 -24.22 8.35
C TYR A 3 -26.99 -22.83 8.45
N GLU A 4 -25.73 -22.74 8.90
CA GLU A 4 -25.04 -21.44 9.05
C GLU A 4 -24.39 -20.93 7.76
N LYS A 5 -23.86 -21.82 6.89
CA LYS A 5 -23.14 -21.39 5.67
C LYS A 5 -24.02 -20.73 4.60
N GLN A 6 -25.32 -21.07 4.54
CA GLN A 6 -26.24 -20.49 3.56
C GLN A 6 -26.65 -19.08 3.95
N ASP A 7 -26.92 -18.83 5.23
CA ASP A 7 -27.30 -17.52 5.74
C ASP A 7 -26.16 -16.50 5.61
N ASP A 8 -24.91 -16.90 5.85
CA ASP A 8 -23.75 -16.01 5.67
C ASP A 8 -23.50 -15.66 4.20
N ALA A 9 -23.57 -16.63 3.29
CA ALA A 9 -23.42 -16.37 1.85
C ALA A 9 -24.56 -15.49 1.30
N GLN A 10 -25.78 -15.70 1.79
CA GLN A 10 -26.97 -14.96 1.38
C GLN A 10 -27.02 -13.56 2.00
N LYS A 11 -26.50 -13.40 3.21
CA LYS A 11 -26.27 -12.11 3.88
C LYS A 11 -25.15 -11.32 3.20
N ILE A 12 -24.02 -11.93 2.88
CA ILE A 12 -22.93 -11.32 2.09
C ILE A 12 -23.42 -10.91 0.70
N SER A 13 -24.22 -11.75 0.02
CA SER A 13 -24.79 -11.44 -1.30
C SER A 13 -25.80 -10.29 -1.25
N LYS A 14 -26.64 -10.25 -0.22
CA LYS A 14 -27.64 -9.19 0.00
C LYS A 14 -27.00 -7.87 0.44
N ASP A 15 -25.97 -7.96 1.27
CA ASP A 15 -25.21 -6.81 1.77
C ASP A 15 -24.30 -6.23 0.66
N SER A 16 -23.73 -7.07 -0.21
CA SER A 16 -22.99 -6.61 -1.39
C SER A 16 -23.88 -5.81 -2.36
N CYS A 17 -25.07 -6.33 -2.66
CA CYS A 17 -26.05 -5.62 -3.50
C CYS A 17 -26.50 -4.29 -2.87
N CYS A 18 -26.68 -4.24 -1.54
CA CYS A 18 -27.11 -3.02 -0.87
C CYS A 18 -25.99 -1.97 -0.82
N ILE A 19 -24.72 -2.39 -0.66
CA ILE A 19 -23.55 -1.51 -0.73
C ILE A 19 -23.41 -0.91 -2.13
N ASP A 20 -23.49 -1.72 -3.18
CA ASP A 20 -23.40 -1.24 -4.56
C ASP A 20 -24.51 -0.23 -4.88
N LEU A 21 -25.73 -0.49 -4.41
CA LEU A 21 -26.86 0.43 -4.55
C LEU A 21 -26.65 1.71 -3.76
N ALA A 22 -26.07 1.64 -2.57
CA ALA A 22 -25.72 2.81 -1.77
C ALA A 22 -24.64 3.65 -2.45
N VAL A 23 -23.58 3.02 -2.97
CA VAL A 23 -22.51 3.69 -3.73
C VAL A 23 -23.07 4.39 -4.97
N LYS A 24 -24.05 3.80 -5.66
CA LYS A 24 -24.66 4.41 -6.85
C LYS A 24 -25.63 5.55 -6.52
N ASN A 25 -26.48 5.36 -5.50
CA ASN A 25 -27.70 6.17 -5.37
C ASN A 25 -27.74 7.05 -4.12
N MET A 26 -26.99 6.72 -3.07
CA MET A 26 -27.07 7.48 -1.82
C MET A 26 -26.13 8.70 -1.86
N PRO A 27 -26.61 9.89 -1.47
CA PRO A 27 -25.77 11.06 -1.32
C PRO A 27 -24.81 10.88 -0.14
N VAL A 28 -23.65 11.52 -0.22
CA VAL A 28 -22.67 11.51 0.87
C VAL A 28 -23.17 12.38 2.02
N THR A 29 -23.22 11.79 3.21
CA THR A 29 -23.59 12.45 4.46
C THR A 29 -22.41 12.37 5.43
N PHE A 30 -22.23 13.41 6.24
CA PHE A 30 -21.16 13.46 7.23
C PHE A 30 -21.80 13.54 8.62
N PRO A 31 -21.30 12.76 9.60
CA PRO A 31 -21.86 12.77 10.95
C PRO A 31 -21.61 14.12 11.64
N GLU A 32 -22.64 14.66 12.26
CA GLU A 32 -22.56 15.91 13.03
C GLU A 32 -21.51 15.78 14.15
N GLY A 33 -20.52 16.69 14.16
CA GLY A 33 -19.49 16.76 15.20
C GLY A 33 -18.20 15.97 14.96
N VAL A 34 -18.08 15.21 13.86
CA VAL A 34 -16.85 14.47 13.50
C VAL A 34 -15.94 15.28 12.58
N THR A 35 -16.51 16.13 11.73
CA THR A 35 -15.80 16.97 10.77
C THR A 35 -15.73 18.42 11.29
N ALA A 36 -14.59 18.79 11.86
CA ALA A 36 -14.33 20.18 12.26
C ALA A 36 -13.87 21.06 11.08
N ASP A 37 -13.45 20.44 9.96
CA ASP A 37 -12.86 21.11 8.80
C ASP A 37 -13.84 21.10 7.60
N PRO A 38 -14.41 22.26 7.22
CA PRO A 38 -15.25 22.38 6.02
C PRO A 38 -14.52 21.99 4.73
N ASP A 39 -13.21 22.23 4.64
CA ASP A 39 -12.42 21.90 3.45
C ASP A 39 -12.30 20.37 3.28
N LEU A 40 -12.33 19.61 4.38
CA LEU A 40 -12.32 18.14 4.38
C LEU A 40 -13.64 17.57 3.85
N GLU A 41 -14.78 18.11 4.27
CA GLU A 41 -16.07 17.69 3.73
C GLU A 41 -16.17 17.99 2.23
N ASP A 42 -15.72 19.17 1.82
CA ASP A 42 -15.76 19.60 0.42
C ASP A 42 -14.92 18.69 -0.48
N VAL A 43 -13.67 18.38 -0.08
CA VAL A 43 -12.82 17.46 -0.86
C VAL A 43 -13.42 16.05 -0.93
N CYS A 44 -13.99 15.56 0.18
CA CYS A 44 -14.64 14.26 0.20
C CYS A 44 -15.88 14.22 -0.71
N ARG A 45 -16.70 15.29 -0.72
CA ARG A 45 -17.86 15.39 -1.64
C ARG A 45 -17.41 15.38 -3.10
N GLY A 46 -16.39 16.17 -3.44
CA GLY A 46 -15.85 16.23 -4.79
C GLY A 46 -15.29 14.89 -5.28
N LEU A 47 -14.56 14.16 -4.43
CA LEU A 47 -14.00 12.84 -4.77
C LEU A 47 -15.07 11.75 -4.88
N LEU A 48 -16.13 11.84 -4.07
CA LEU A 48 -17.23 10.87 -4.01
C LEU A 48 -18.43 11.22 -4.90
N GLU A 49 -18.27 12.22 -5.77
CA GLU A 49 -19.26 12.60 -6.77
C GLU A 49 -19.58 11.42 -7.70
N LYS A 50 -20.88 11.19 -7.92
CA LYS A 50 -21.37 10.01 -8.64
C LYS A 50 -21.18 10.16 -10.14
N ASP A 51 -21.37 11.37 -10.66
CA ASP A 51 -21.10 11.64 -12.08
C ASP A 51 -19.59 11.79 -12.30
N PRO A 52 -18.94 10.86 -13.02
CA PRO A 52 -17.49 10.88 -13.21
C PRO A 52 -17.00 12.10 -13.99
N ARG A 53 -17.87 12.80 -14.72
CA ARG A 53 -17.48 13.97 -15.52
C ARG A 53 -17.23 15.20 -14.66
N ILE A 54 -17.97 15.33 -13.56
CA ILE A 54 -17.86 16.46 -12.62
C ILE A 54 -17.17 16.07 -11.31
N ARG A 55 -16.68 14.83 -11.21
CA ARG A 55 -15.90 14.36 -10.07
C ARG A 55 -14.57 15.11 -10.00
N LEU A 56 -14.19 15.53 -8.80
CA LEU A 56 -12.90 16.18 -8.57
C LEU A 56 -11.74 15.31 -9.10
N GLY A 57 -10.94 15.86 -10.01
CA GLY A 57 -9.84 15.17 -10.67
C GLY A 57 -10.22 14.46 -11.99
N SER A 58 -11.43 14.67 -12.51
CA SER A 58 -11.89 14.06 -13.76
C SER A 58 -11.18 14.62 -14.99
N GLU A 59 -10.93 15.93 -15.04
CA GLU A 59 -10.23 16.58 -16.15
C GLU A 59 -8.71 16.56 -15.92
N ASN A 60 -8.28 16.84 -14.67
CA ASN A 60 -6.88 16.86 -14.31
C ASN A 60 -6.62 16.40 -12.85
N PRO A 61 -5.72 15.44 -12.61
CA PRO A 61 -5.30 15.06 -11.24
C PRO A 61 -4.78 16.23 -10.39
N ASN A 62 -4.32 17.31 -11.01
CA ASN A 62 -3.88 18.52 -10.31
C ASN A 62 -5.02 19.26 -9.60
N GLU A 63 -6.28 19.08 -9.99
CA GLU A 63 -7.44 19.65 -9.28
C GLU A 63 -7.46 19.21 -7.82
N ILE A 64 -7.17 17.92 -7.57
CA ILE A 64 -7.10 17.36 -6.23
C ILE A 64 -5.99 18.05 -5.44
N ARG A 65 -4.81 18.25 -6.05
CA ARG A 65 -3.65 18.91 -5.42
C ARG A 65 -3.91 20.38 -5.11
N GLN A 66 -4.72 21.05 -5.92
CA GLN A 66 -5.05 22.48 -5.81
C GLN A 66 -6.23 22.75 -4.87
N HIS A 67 -6.92 21.71 -4.41
CA HIS A 67 -8.05 21.84 -3.50
C HIS A 67 -7.64 22.54 -2.20
N THR A 68 -8.52 23.39 -1.66
CA THR A 68 -8.27 24.23 -0.47
C THR A 68 -7.83 23.41 0.76
N TYR A 69 -8.33 22.18 0.87
CA TYR A 69 -7.91 21.22 1.90
C TYR A 69 -6.38 21.01 1.94
N PHE A 70 -5.73 20.98 0.77
CA PHE A 70 -4.29 20.77 0.65
C PHE A 70 -3.47 22.07 0.60
N LYS A 71 -4.06 23.25 0.85
CA LYS A 71 -3.35 24.55 0.80
C LYS A 71 -2.09 24.61 1.67
N ASN A 72 -2.09 23.88 2.79
CA ASN A 72 -0.98 23.81 3.73
C ASN A 72 -0.10 22.56 3.51
N ALA A 73 -0.52 21.63 2.65
CA ALA A 73 0.27 20.48 2.28
C ALA A 73 1.43 20.96 1.39
N LYS A 74 2.66 20.80 1.87
CA LYS A 74 3.86 21.14 1.10
C LYS A 74 4.12 20.05 0.06
N ILE A 75 3.21 19.86 -0.90
CA ILE A 75 3.21 18.72 -1.84
C ILE A 75 4.56 18.56 -2.54
N GLY A 76 5.16 19.65 -3.03
CA GLY A 76 6.48 19.58 -3.66
C GLY A 76 7.59 19.09 -2.73
N LEU A 77 7.54 19.40 -1.43
CA LEU A 77 8.48 18.85 -0.45
C LEU A 77 8.18 17.38 -0.12
N ILE A 78 6.91 16.99 -0.14
CA ILE A 78 6.50 15.59 0.04
C ILE A 78 7.03 14.75 -1.13
N GLU A 79 6.90 15.24 -2.37
CA GLU A 79 7.43 14.58 -3.57
C GLU A 79 8.96 14.44 -3.57
N MET A 80 9.66 15.35 -2.87
CA MET A 80 11.11 15.31 -2.67
C MET A 80 11.53 14.57 -1.39
N GLU A 81 10.60 13.90 -0.71
CA GLU A 81 10.84 13.16 0.54
C GLU A 81 11.42 14.03 1.68
N GLN A 82 11.15 15.35 1.67
CA GLN A 82 11.67 16.31 2.66
C GLN A 82 10.72 16.57 3.84
N VAL A 83 9.47 16.10 3.77
CA VAL A 83 8.53 16.19 4.88
C VAL A 83 8.62 14.90 5.69
N PRO A 84 8.93 14.96 7.01
CA PRO A 84 8.99 13.75 7.82
C PRO A 84 7.61 13.07 7.86
N PRO A 85 7.53 11.73 7.75
CA PRO A 85 6.27 11.02 7.80
C PRO A 85 5.62 11.19 9.18
N PRO A 86 4.28 11.22 9.26
CA PRO A 86 3.57 11.36 10.54
C PRO A 86 3.74 10.15 11.46
N PHE A 87 4.14 9.00 10.92
CA PHE A 87 4.37 7.77 11.64
C PHE A 87 5.61 7.07 11.09
N ILE A 88 6.52 6.67 11.98
CA ILE A 88 7.67 5.84 11.67
C ILE A 88 7.40 4.46 12.29
N PRO A 89 7.21 3.41 11.48
CA PRO A 89 7.00 2.06 12.00
C PRO A 89 8.15 1.61 12.91
N GLY A 90 7.81 0.93 13.99
CA GLY A 90 8.79 0.21 14.81
C GLY A 90 9.39 -0.99 14.07
N LYS A 91 10.21 -1.79 14.77
CA LYS A 91 10.74 -3.04 14.23
C LYS A 91 9.74 -4.21 14.28
N ASP A 92 8.56 -3.96 14.84
CA ASP A 92 7.53 -4.97 15.03
C ASP A 92 6.89 -5.38 13.69
N ILE A 93 6.46 -6.63 13.61
CA ILE A 93 5.79 -7.18 12.44
C ILE A 93 4.31 -6.79 12.51
N ASN A 94 3.90 -5.82 11.69
CA ASN A 94 2.51 -5.37 11.56
C ASN A 94 1.72 -6.27 10.59
N THR A 95 1.78 -7.59 10.78
CA THR A 95 1.02 -8.56 10.00
C THR A 95 0.30 -9.53 10.93
N GLN A 96 -0.75 -10.18 10.41
CA GLN A 96 -1.39 -11.28 11.11
C GLN A 96 -0.37 -12.41 11.37
N SER A 97 -0.50 -13.11 12.49
CA SER A 97 0.36 -14.26 12.78
C SER A 97 0.12 -15.35 11.75
N GLN A 98 1.17 -16.06 11.35
CA GLN A 98 1.02 -17.22 10.46
C GLN A 98 0.05 -18.26 11.01
N GLN A 99 -0.09 -18.35 12.33
CA GLN A 99 -1.04 -19.27 13.00
C GLN A 99 -2.51 -18.84 12.86
N ASP A 100 -2.75 -17.56 12.61
CA ASP A 100 -4.10 -16.99 12.46
C ASP A 100 -4.52 -16.91 10.99
N ILE A 101 -3.56 -16.96 10.04
CA ILE A 101 -3.83 -17.07 8.61
C ILE A 101 -4.31 -18.51 8.39
N GLY A 102 -5.62 -18.69 8.25
CA GLY A 102 -6.24 -20.02 8.14
C GLY A 102 -5.63 -20.90 7.03
N GLU A 103 -6.02 -22.17 7.04
CA GLU A 103 -5.54 -23.14 6.04
C GLU A 103 -6.25 -22.93 4.71
N PHE A 104 -5.47 -23.01 3.62
CA PHE A 104 -6.02 -23.07 2.27
C PHE A 104 -6.29 -24.53 1.89
N ASP A 105 -7.39 -24.78 1.19
CA ASP A 105 -7.65 -26.10 0.62
C ASP A 105 -6.54 -26.47 -0.37
N GLU A 106 -6.01 -27.69 -0.25
CA GLU A 106 -4.97 -28.18 -1.15
C GLU A 106 -5.55 -28.40 -2.55
N ASP A 107 -5.07 -27.62 -3.53
CA ASP A 107 -5.41 -27.84 -4.93
C ASP A 107 -4.59 -29.02 -5.47
N THR A 108 -5.29 -30.09 -5.85
CA THR A 108 -4.70 -31.30 -6.45
C THR A 108 -4.53 -31.21 -7.96
N SER A 109 -4.86 -30.06 -8.56
CA SER A 109 -4.66 -29.80 -9.98
C SER A 109 -3.19 -29.99 -10.37
N LYS A 110 -2.97 -30.57 -11.55
CA LYS A 110 -1.62 -30.72 -12.11
C LYS A 110 -1.39 -29.58 -13.06
N VAL A 111 -0.24 -28.93 -12.93
CA VAL A 111 0.25 -27.97 -13.91
C VAL A 111 0.35 -28.66 -15.27
N THR A 112 -0.22 -28.01 -16.27
CA THR A 112 -0.26 -28.47 -17.66
C THR A 112 0.71 -27.66 -18.53
N ASP A 113 1.02 -28.18 -19.72
CA ASP A 113 1.82 -27.44 -20.70
C ASP A 113 1.15 -26.12 -21.14
N ASP A 114 -0.18 -26.05 -21.06
CA ASP A 114 -0.94 -24.82 -21.35
C ASP A 114 -0.71 -23.75 -20.27
N ASP A 115 -0.59 -24.15 -19.00
CA ASP A 115 -0.27 -23.24 -17.88
C ASP A 115 1.15 -22.68 -18.01
N ASP A 116 2.12 -23.54 -18.32
CA ASP A 116 3.50 -23.11 -18.59
C ASP A 116 3.57 -22.17 -19.81
N SER A 117 2.77 -22.46 -20.84
CA SER A 117 2.67 -21.63 -22.03
C SER A 117 2.12 -20.24 -21.72
N ALA A 118 1.14 -20.14 -20.81
CA ALA A 118 0.60 -18.87 -20.36
C ALA A 118 1.62 -18.00 -19.60
N LEU A 119 2.62 -18.62 -18.96
CA LEU A 119 3.65 -17.95 -18.16
C LEU A 119 4.96 -17.66 -18.92
N GLN A 120 5.05 -17.96 -20.22
CA GLN A 120 6.29 -17.78 -21.00
C GLN A 120 6.83 -16.35 -20.99
N SER A 121 5.95 -15.34 -20.88
CA SER A 121 6.32 -13.92 -20.82
C SER A 121 6.25 -13.32 -19.41
N TRP A 122 6.20 -14.17 -18.38
CA TRP A 122 6.18 -13.74 -16.98
C TRP A 122 7.49 -13.06 -16.56
N ASN A 123 8.61 -13.49 -17.13
CA ASN A 123 9.92 -12.95 -16.80
C ASN A 123 10.04 -11.49 -17.26
N PHE A 124 10.21 -10.58 -16.31
CA PHE A 124 10.42 -9.16 -16.54
C PHE A 124 11.54 -8.64 -15.65
N VAL A 125 12.42 -7.80 -16.21
CA VAL A 125 13.45 -7.07 -15.47
C VAL A 125 13.39 -5.60 -15.85
N SER A 126 13.17 -4.75 -14.84
CA SER A 126 13.30 -3.31 -15.01
C SER A 126 14.77 -2.91 -14.97
N SER A 127 15.34 -2.51 -16.10
CA SER A 127 16.74 -2.10 -16.17
C SER A 127 17.06 -0.92 -15.25
N SER A 128 16.11 0.01 -15.07
CA SER A 128 16.32 1.17 -14.18
C SER A 128 16.34 0.78 -12.71
N ALA A 129 15.52 -0.18 -12.29
CA ALA A 129 15.53 -0.71 -10.93
C ALA A 129 16.79 -1.54 -10.67
N PHE A 130 17.12 -2.46 -11.57
CA PHE A 130 18.32 -3.29 -11.47
C PHE A 130 19.60 -2.43 -11.40
N ASN A 131 19.74 -1.47 -12.32
CA ASN A 131 20.93 -0.60 -12.32
C ASN A 131 21.02 0.23 -11.04
N ARG A 132 19.89 0.75 -10.54
CA ARG A 132 19.86 1.50 -9.27
C ARG A 132 20.30 0.64 -8.09
N GLU A 133 19.82 -0.59 -8.02
CA GLU A 133 20.17 -1.55 -6.98
C GLU A 133 21.67 -1.91 -7.03
N VAL A 134 22.18 -2.23 -8.22
CA VAL A 134 23.60 -2.56 -8.41
C VAL A 134 24.50 -1.40 -8.01
N ILE A 135 24.15 -0.17 -8.41
CA ILE A 135 24.90 1.03 -8.03
C ILE A 135 24.89 1.20 -6.50
N ALA A 136 23.71 1.16 -5.88
CA ALA A 136 23.57 1.32 -4.43
C ALA A 136 24.34 0.23 -3.65
N PHE A 137 24.34 -1.01 -4.15
CA PHE A 137 25.10 -2.11 -3.58
C PHE A 137 26.62 -1.85 -3.64
N LEU A 138 27.12 -1.43 -4.81
CA LEU A 138 28.55 -1.15 -5.00
C LEU A 138 29.02 0.02 -4.12
N GLU A 139 28.24 1.10 -4.05
CA GLU A 139 28.51 2.25 -3.18
C GLU A 139 28.55 1.83 -1.70
N ASN A 140 27.58 1.04 -1.25
CA ASN A 140 27.56 0.51 0.12
C ASN A 140 28.78 -0.37 0.42
N ARG A 141 29.25 -1.15 -0.54
CA ARG A 141 30.43 -2.00 -0.36
C ARG A 141 31.71 -1.17 -0.22
N GLU A 142 31.87 -0.14 -1.05
CA GLU A 142 33.01 0.77 -0.98
C GLU A 142 33.05 1.53 0.35
N LEU A 143 31.90 1.99 0.86
CA LEU A 143 31.81 2.62 2.17
C LEU A 143 32.21 1.67 3.32
N GLN A 144 31.80 0.39 3.26
CA GLN A 144 32.22 -0.61 4.26
C GLN A 144 33.72 -0.91 4.19
N GLU A 145 34.30 -0.98 2.99
CA GLU A 145 35.74 -1.14 2.80
C GLU A 145 36.51 0.07 3.38
N LEU A 146 35.99 1.30 3.21
CA LEU A 146 36.59 2.52 3.76
C LEU A 146 36.48 2.62 5.30
N ASP A 147 35.32 2.27 5.86
CA ASP A 147 35.07 2.26 7.30
C ASP A 147 35.95 1.21 7.99
N SER A 148 36.10 0.02 7.40
CA SER A 148 37.00 -1.02 7.93
C SER A 148 38.48 -0.60 7.89
N ALA A 149 38.89 0.17 6.87
CA ALA A 149 40.24 0.71 6.74
C ALA A 149 40.56 1.85 7.72
N THR A 150 39.55 2.51 8.30
CA THR A 150 39.72 3.60 9.29
C THR A 150 39.50 3.17 10.73
N THR A 151 39.17 1.90 11.01
CA THR A 151 39.14 1.42 12.39
C THR A 151 40.56 1.37 12.98
N PRO A 152 40.85 2.08 14.08
CA PRO A 152 42.10 1.88 14.79
C PRO A 152 42.07 0.48 15.42
N GLU A 153 43.17 -0.27 15.27
CA GLU A 153 43.37 -1.60 15.85
C GLU A 153 42.82 -1.67 17.28
N LYS A 154 41.64 -2.28 17.44
CA LYS A 154 41.16 -2.67 18.76
C LYS A 154 41.84 -3.97 19.13
N ASN A 155 42.95 -3.83 19.86
CA ASN A 155 43.60 -4.90 20.59
C ASN A 155 42.57 -5.73 21.39
N GLY A 156 42.51 -7.02 21.04
CA GLY A 156 42.20 -8.14 21.93
C GLY A 156 40.84 -8.14 22.65
N SER A 157 39.89 -8.92 22.13
CA SER A 157 39.30 -10.04 22.87
C SER A 157 38.25 -10.74 22.00
N CYS A 158 38.54 -11.99 21.65
CA CYS A 158 37.64 -12.92 20.97
C CYS A 158 36.47 -13.28 21.89
N CYS A 159 35.23 -13.19 21.40
CA CYS A 159 34.07 -13.84 22.01
C CYS A 159 33.24 -14.52 20.90
N ILE A 160 33.39 -15.84 20.80
CA ILE A 160 32.45 -16.75 20.13
C ILE A 160 31.26 -16.91 21.08
N VAL A 161 30.05 -16.65 20.60
CA VAL A 161 28.80 -16.97 21.32
C VAL A 161 28.37 -18.36 20.88
N CYS A 162 28.25 -19.27 21.85
CA CYS A 162 27.65 -20.59 21.73
C CYS A 162 26.13 -20.51 21.47
#